data_AF-A0A7K3ZP91-F1
#
_entry.id   AF-A0A7K3ZP91-F1
#
_cell.length_a   1.000
_cell.length_b   1.000
_cell.length_c   1.000
_cell.angle_alpha   90.00
_cell.angle_beta   90.00
_cell.angle_gamma   90.00
#
_symmetry.space_group_name_H-M   'P 1'
#
loop_
_entity.id
_entity.type
_entity.pdbx_description
1 polymer ?
#
loop_
_entity_poly.entity_id
_entity_poly.type
_entity_poly.pdbx_seq_one_letter_code
_entity_poly.pdbx_strand_id
1 'polypeptide(L)'
;MSSNADSSKMLAAIGALLLFLSFVPVIGIIGIILLFIGLKGLSDYYKEPSIVGHAFKGLIFGIIGSIAATALSSTLFLGFFTIAPATDGFLAAIGAIALTIVILIVAFVFYLLMAMNLRRAFNTLADRSGENMFRTAGTLLWYGAILTIIAVGLILVWIAFLMLAIAFFSMKLAPTQPYSQPYAAPPPASPVAGTRYCPNCGSPVDANATFCPSCGKPLPPP
;
A
#
# COMPACT_ATOMS: atom_id res chain seq x y z
N MET A 1 11.57 6.46 -24.23
CA MET A 1 11.36 6.49 -22.76
C MET A 1 10.31 5.49 -22.27
N SER A 2 9.37 5.01 -23.10
CA SER A 2 8.41 3.96 -22.74
C SER A 2 9.05 2.58 -22.46
N SER A 3 10.09 2.17 -23.21
CA SER A 3 10.69 0.83 -23.03
C SER A 3 11.31 0.60 -21.64
N ASN A 4 11.79 1.66 -20.98
CA ASN A 4 12.33 1.57 -19.63
C ASN A 4 11.21 1.41 -18.57
N ALA A 5 10.02 1.95 -18.85
CA ALA A 5 8.87 1.85 -17.96
C ALA A 5 8.17 0.48 -18.06
N ASP A 6 8.10 -0.09 -19.27
CA ASP A 6 7.66 -1.47 -19.48
C ASP A 6 8.62 -2.47 -18.82
N SER A 7 9.94 -2.22 -18.92
CA SER A 7 10.95 -3.05 -18.26
C SER A 7 10.84 -2.95 -16.73
N SER A 8 10.69 -1.75 -16.17
CA SER A 8 10.56 -1.57 -14.71
C SER A 8 9.29 -2.22 -14.15
N LYS A 9 8.18 -2.18 -14.90
CA LYS A 9 6.93 -2.89 -14.58
C LYS A 9 7.16 -4.41 -14.50
N MET A 10 7.86 -4.98 -15.46
CA MET A 10 8.18 -6.41 -15.47
C MET A 10 9.10 -6.79 -14.30
N LEU A 11 10.13 -5.97 -14.00
CA LEU A 11 11.00 -6.16 -12.83
C LEU A 11 10.21 -6.10 -11.51
N ALA A 12 9.26 -5.17 -11.39
CA ALA A 12 8.40 -5.05 -10.19
C ALA A 12 7.51 -6.28 -10.00
N ALA A 13 6.90 -6.78 -11.08
CA ALA A 13 6.04 -7.95 -11.05
C ALA A 13 6.82 -9.23 -10.69
N ILE A 14 8.01 -9.41 -11.28
CA ILE A 14 8.93 -10.50 -10.94
C ILE A 14 9.38 -10.39 -9.48
N GLY A 15 9.70 -9.18 -9.01
CA GLY A 15 10.03 -8.93 -7.61
C GLY A 15 8.93 -9.34 -6.64
N ALA A 16 7.67 -9.01 -6.94
CA ALA A 16 6.51 -9.41 -6.15
C ALA A 16 6.29 -10.94 -6.14
N LEU A 17 6.51 -11.61 -7.28
CA LEU A 17 6.46 -13.07 -7.41
C LEU A 17 7.59 -13.77 -6.63
N LEU A 18 8.79 -13.21 -6.64
CA LEU A 18 9.92 -13.74 -5.86
C LEU A 18 9.70 -13.55 -4.35
N LEU A 19 9.07 -12.44 -3.96
CA LEU A 19 8.62 -12.22 -2.58
C LEU A 19 7.55 -13.22 -2.14
N PHE A 20 6.66 -13.61 -3.05
CA PHE A 20 5.71 -14.71 -2.82
C PHE A 20 6.43 -16.04 -2.60
N LEU A 21 7.48 -16.34 -3.37
CA LEU A 21 8.27 -17.57 -3.24
C LEU A 21 9.34 -17.52 -2.14
N SER A 22 9.27 -16.54 -1.23
CA SER A 22 10.31 -16.24 -0.23
C SER A 22 10.48 -17.28 0.89
N PHE A 23 9.93 -18.49 0.74
CA PHE A 23 10.21 -19.62 1.62
C PHE A 23 11.70 -20.00 1.64
N VAL A 24 12.44 -19.66 0.58
CA VAL A 24 13.90 -19.74 0.53
C VAL A 24 14.50 -18.37 0.87
N PRO A 25 15.25 -18.23 1.99
CA PRO A 25 15.68 -16.92 2.52
C PRO A 25 16.54 -16.10 1.55
N VAL A 26 17.27 -16.75 0.64
CA VAL A 26 18.12 -16.09 -0.36
C VAL A 26 17.29 -15.41 -1.46
N ILE A 27 16.15 -15.99 -1.83
CA ILE A 27 15.31 -15.50 -2.94
C ILE A 27 14.56 -14.22 -2.52
N GLY A 28 14.19 -14.11 -1.25
CA GLY A 28 13.46 -12.94 -0.72
C GLY A 28 14.23 -11.64 -0.89
N ILE A 29 15.54 -11.65 -0.64
CA ILE A 29 16.40 -10.45 -0.77
C ILE A 29 16.42 -9.96 -2.21
N ILE A 30 16.55 -10.87 -3.18
CA ILE A 30 16.54 -10.55 -4.61
C ILE A 30 15.16 -9.98 -5.00
N GLY A 31 14.07 -10.59 -4.51
CA GLY A 31 12.71 -10.12 -4.74
C GLY A 31 12.47 -8.70 -4.25
N ILE A 32 12.93 -8.36 -3.05
CA ILE A 32 12.87 -7.00 -2.48
C ILE A 32 13.65 -6.01 -3.37
N ILE A 33 14.87 -6.36 -3.79
CA ILE A 33 15.70 -5.49 -4.63
C ILE A 33 15.02 -5.22 -5.97
N LEU A 34 14.50 -6.26 -6.64
CA LEU A 34 13.81 -6.12 -7.92
C LEU A 34 12.52 -5.32 -7.81
N LEU A 35 11.74 -5.55 -6.75
CA LEU A 35 10.57 -4.74 -6.43
C LEU A 35 10.95 -3.26 -6.26
N PHE A 36 12.06 -2.98 -5.57
CA PHE A 36 12.53 -1.62 -5.33
C PHE A 36 13.02 -0.92 -6.61
N ILE A 37 13.76 -1.63 -7.47
CA ILE A 37 14.18 -1.11 -8.79
C ILE A 37 12.95 -0.81 -9.65
N GLY A 38 11.96 -1.71 -9.65
CA GLY A 38 10.70 -1.50 -10.36
C GLY A 38 9.93 -0.28 -9.85
N LEU A 39 9.80 -0.14 -8.53
CA LEU A 39 9.22 1.03 -7.87
C LEU A 39 9.96 2.33 -8.22
N LYS A 40 11.29 2.28 -8.28
CA LYS A 40 12.11 3.43 -8.69
C LYS A 40 11.83 3.83 -10.14
N GLY A 41 11.80 2.87 -11.05
CA GLY A 41 11.46 3.14 -12.45
C GLY A 41 10.06 3.73 -12.64
N LEU A 42 9.09 3.31 -11.82
CA LEU A 42 7.74 3.89 -11.82
C LEU A 42 7.69 5.28 -11.17
N SER A 43 8.45 5.51 -10.10
CA SER A 43 8.57 6.84 -9.48
C SER A 43 9.16 7.87 -10.45
N ASP A 44 10.19 7.47 -11.21
CA ASP A 44 10.80 8.32 -12.23
C ASP A 44 9.81 8.60 -13.40
N TYR A 45 8.99 7.60 -13.75
CA TYR A 45 7.94 7.75 -14.76
C TYR A 45 6.81 8.69 -14.31
N TYR A 46 6.32 8.56 -13.08
CA TYR A 46 5.22 9.37 -12.54
C TYR A 46 5.68 10.70 -11.92
N LYS A 47 6.99 11.00 -11.94
CA LYS A 47 7.63 12.19 -11.32
C LYS A 47 7.22 12.40 -9.85
N GLU A 48 7.02 11.32 -9.11
CA GLU A 48 6.48 11.36 -7.75
C GLU A 48 7.44 10.65 -6.78
N PRO A 49 8.48 11.34 -6.27
CA PRO A 49 9.54 10.74 -5.45
C PRO A 49 9.02 10.19 -4.11
N SER A 50 7.80 10.56 -3.72
CA SER A 50 7.15 10.09 -2.50
C SER A 50 6.85 8.59 -2.55
N ILE A 51 6.67 7.98 -3.74
CA ILE A 51 6.41 6.53 -3.89
C ILE A 51 7.58 5.71 -3.34
N VAL A 52 8.80 6.02 -3.79
CA VAL A 52 10.03 5.33 -3.35
C VAL A 52 10.35 5.70 -1.90
N GLY A 53 10.13 6.96 -1.50
CA GLY A 53 10.42 7.42 -0.14
C GLY A 53 9.63 6.65 0.93
N HIS A 54 8.33 6.42 0.71
CA HIS A 54 7.52 5.61 1.63
C HIS A 54 7.92 4.14 1.60
N ALA A 55 8.12 3.55 0.42
CA ALA A 55 8.55 2.16 0.29
C ALA A 55 9.91 1.91 0.98
N PHE A 56 10.87 2.83 0.83
CA PHE A 56 12.21 2.73 1.42
C PHE A 56 12.18 2.86 2.94
N LYS A 57 11.42 3.82 3.48
CA LYS A 57 11.21 3.94 4.94
C LYS A 57 10.66 2.64 5.50
N GLY A 58 9.63 2.08 4.85
CA GLY A 58 9.07 0.78 5.24
C GLY A 58 10.12 -0.33 5.25
N LEU A 59 10.91 -0.44 4.18
CA LEU A 59 11.95 -1.46 4.06
C LEU A 59 13.05 -1.33 5.13
N ILE A 60 13.53 -0.11 5.40
CA ILE A 60 14.52 0.13 6.46
C ILE A 60 13.97 -0.32 7.82
N PHE A 61 12.74 0.05 8.16
CA PHE A 61 12.13 -0.37 9.42
C PHE A 61 11.97 -1.89 9.51
N GLY A 62 11.65 -2.55 8.39
CA GLY A 62 11.58 -4.01 8.31
C GLY A 62 12.93 -4.69 8.56
N ILE A 63 13.99 -4.20 7.92
CA ILE A 63 15.35 -4.74 8.07
C ILE A 63 15.89 -4.50 9.48
N ILE A 64 15.72 -3.30 10.03
CA ILE A 64 16.15 -2.99 11.41
C ILE A 64 15.38 -3.86 12.40
N GLY A 65 14.06 -3.96 12.25
CA GLY A 65 13.22 -4.78 13.11
C GLY A 65 13.60 -6.27 13.07
N SER A 66 13.83 -6.82 11.88
CA SER A 66 14.18 -8.24 11.73
C SER A 66 15.58 -8.56 12.26
N ILE A 67 16.58 -7.72 11.99
CA ILE A 67 17.95 -7.90 12.49
C ILE A 67 17.98 -7.75 14.01
N ALA A 68 17.37 -6.71 14.57
CA ALA A 68 17.33 -6.49 16.01
C ALA A 68 16.64 -7.66 16.72
N ALA A 69 15.48 -8.10 16.23
CA ALA A 69 14.75 -9.24 16.79
C ALA A 69 15.60 -10.52 16.79
N THR A 70 16.22 -10.84 15.66
CA THR A 70 16.97 -12.08 15.50
C THR A 70 18.25 -12.06 16.33
N ALA A 71 19.02 -10.96 16.28
CA ALA A 71 20.28 -10.83 17.01
C ALA A 71 20.06 -10.85 18.54
N LEU A 72 19.11 -10.04 19.04
CA LEU A 72 18.81 -9.96 20.48
C LEU A 72 18.19 -11.26 20.99
N SER A 73 17.30 -11.89 20.23
CA SER A 73 16.73 -13.18 20.66
C SER A 73 17.77 -14.30 20.66
N SER A 74 18.71 -14.29 19.72
CA SER A 74 19.77 -15.30 19.65
C SER A 74 20.77 -15.18 20.80
N THR A 75 21.15 -13.94 21.18
CA THR A 75 22.04 -13.73 22.33
C THR A 75 21.37 -14.11 23.65
N LEU A 76 20.08 -13.85 23.80
CA LEU A 76 19.31 -14.28 24.98
C LEU A 76 19.12 -15.79 25.03
N PHE A 77 18.89 -16.44 23.89
CA PHE A 77 18.75 -17.89 23.82
C PHE A 77 20.05 -18.61 24.19
N LEU A 78 21.18 -18.18 23.61
CA LEU A 78 22.50 -18.72 23.96
C LEU A 78 22.89 -18.37 25.40
N GLY A 79 22.60 -17.15 25.84
CA GLY A 79 22.76 -16.72 27.22
C GLY A 79 22.03 -17.66 28.16
N PHE A 80 20.71 -17.84 27.98
CA PHE A 80 19.91 -18.77 28.77
C PHE A 80 20.52 -20.17 28.86
N PHE A 81 20.99 -20.74 27.75
CA PHE A 81 21.60 -22.08 27.75
C PHE A 81 22.91 -22.17 28.56
N THR A 82 23.66 -21.06 28.68
CA THR A 82 24.96 -21.03 29.37
C THR A 82 24.88 -20.70 30.86
N ILE A 83 23.97 -19.81 31.27
CA ILE A 83 23.80 -19.39 32.68
C ILE A 83 22.69 -20.13 33.43
N ALA A 84 21.73 -20.77 32.73
CA ALA A 84 20.69 -21.57 33.38
C ALA A 84 21.20 -22.70 34.27
N PRO A 85 22.27 -23.46 33.94
CA PRO A 85 22.78 -24.51 34.84
C PRO A 85 23.54 -23.96 36.06
N ALA A 86 23.92 -22.68 36.06
CA ALA A 86 24.72 -22.05 37.11
C ALA A 86 23.89 -21.20 38.10
N THR A 87 22.62 -20.97 37.82
CA THR A 87 21.69 -20.17 38.63
C THR A 87 20.45 -20.99 38.94
N ASP A 88 19.62 -20.56 39.90
CA ASP A 88 18.27 -21.14 40.08
C ASP A 88 17.46 -20.88 38.80
N GLY A 89 17.52 -21.84 37.87
CA GLY A 89 17.13 -21.68 36.47
C GLY A 89 15.70 -21.20 36.24
N PHE A 90 14.84 -21.30 37.26
CA PHE A 90 13.49 -20.76 37.26
C PHE A 90 13.44 -19.22 37.15
N LEU A 91 14.21 -18.48 37.95
CA LEU A 91 14.23 -17.01 37.89
C LEU A 91 14.88 -16.50 36.61
N ALA A 92 15.95 -17.16 36.16
CA ALA A 92 16.60 -16.86 34.89
C ALA A 92 15.68 -17.12 33.68
N ALA A 93 14.87 -18.19 33.72
CA ALA A 93 13.89 -18.49 32.68
C ALA A 93 12.78 -17.43 32.58
N ILE A 94 12.19 -17.04 33.72
CA ILE A 94 11.14 -16.01 33.73
C ILE A 94 11.68 -14.68 33.19
N GLY A 95 12.88 -14.28 33.63
CA GLY A 95 13.55 -13.06 33.14
C GLY A 95 13.82 -13.11 31.63
N ALA A 96 14.37 -14.22 31.14
CA ALA A 96 14.66 -14.40 29.71
C ALA A 96 13.39 -14.40 28.86
N ILE A 97 12.33 -15.10 29.30
CA ILE A 97 11.04 -15.15 28.60
C ILE A 97 10.39 -13.76 28.57
N ALA A 98 10.32 -13.07 29.71
CA ALA A 98 9.74 -11.73 29.78
C ALA A 98 10.46 -10.74 28.85
N LEU A 99 11.79 -10.76 28.85
CA LEU A 99 12.60 -9.87 28.00
C LEU A 99 12.48 -10.24 26.52
N THR A 100 12.41 -11.53 26.19
CA THR A 100 12.18 -12.02 24.82
C THR A 100 10.81 -11.58 24.31
N ILE A 101 9.75 -11.70 25.12
CA ILE A 101 8.41 -11.23 24.78
C ILE A 101 8.42 -9.72 24.47
N VAL A 102 9.12 -8.91 25.28
CA VAL A 102 9.27 -7.47 25.02
C VAL A 102 9.95 -7.22 23.68
N ILE A 103 11.04 -7.93 23.36
CA ILE A 103 11.72 -7.82 22.07
C ILE A 103 10.80 -8.20 20.91
N LEU A 104 10.04 -9.29 21.05
CA LEU A 104 9.09 -9.74 20.02
C LEU A 104 7.97 -8.71 19.81
N ILE A 105 7.46 -8.08 20.86
CA ILE A 105 6.48 -7.00 20.75
C ILE A 105 7.08 -5.80 20.01
N VAL A 106 8.29 -5.38 20.37
CA VAL A 106 8.99 -4.29 19.67
C VAL A 106 9.19 -4.63 18.20
N ALA A 107 9.70 -5.82 17.90
CA ALA A 107 9.88 -6.31 16.53
C ALA A 107 8.56 -6.34 15.74
N PHE A 108 7.46 -6.76 16.38
CA PHE A 108 6.13 -6.77 15.80
C PHE A 108 5.65 -5.35 15.47
N VAL A 109 5.89 -4.37 16.34
CA VAL A 109 5.60 -2.96 16.05
C VAL A 109 6.38 -2.48 14.83
N PHE A 110 7.68 -2.78 14.74
CA PHE A 110 8.48 -2.44 13.54
C PHE A 110 7.94 -3.12 12.27
N TYR A 111 7.50 -4.37 12.36
CA TYR A 111 6.85 -5.08 11.26
C TYR A 111 5.54 -4.40 10.82
N LEU A 112 4.71 -3.92 11.76
CA LEU A 112 3.52 -3.14 11.44
C LEU A 112 3.86 -1.79 10.77
N LEU A 113 4.92 -1.12 11.23
CA LEU A 113 5.42 0.12 10.60
C LEU A 113 5.89 -0.12 9.16
N MET A 114 6.58 -1.24 8.91
CA MET A 114 6.97 -1.67 7.55
C MET A 114 5.72 -1.85 6.67
N ALA A 115 4.75 -2.65 7.12
CA ALA A 115 3.53 -2.92 6.37
C ALA A 115 2.71 -1.66 6.07
N MET A 116 2.61 -0.74 7.03
CA MET A 116 1.91 0.53 6.87
C MET A 116 2.56 1.43 5.81
N ASN A 117 3.89 1.57 5.82
CA ASN A 117 4.59 2.40 4.86
C ASN A 117 4.51 1.84 3.43
N LEU A 118 4.59 0.51 3.31
CA LEU A 118 4.44 -0.16 2.02
C LEU A 118 3.02 -0.02 1.46
N ARG A 119 1.98 -0.12 2.31
CA ARG A 119 0.59 0.19 1.93
C ARG A 119 0.44 1.61 1.41
N ARG A 120 1.10 2.60 2.03
CA ARG A 120 1.06 4.00 1.55
C ARG A 120 1.65 4.12 0.15
N ALA A 121 2.79 3.48 -0.10
CA ALA A 121 3.40 3.46 -1.43
C ALA A 121 2.44 2.87 -2.49
N PHE A 122 1.81 1.72 -2.21
CA PHE A 122 0.86 1.09 -3.13
C PHE A 122 -0.42 1.91 -3.34
N ASN A 123 -0.92 2.60 -2.33
CA ASN A 123 -2.05 3.52 -2.50
C ASN A 123 -1.70 4.66 -3.46
N THR A 124 -0.51 5.27 -3.31
CA THR A 124 -0.04 6.30 -4.24
C THR A 124 0.09 5.75 -5.66
N LEU A 125 0.58 4.51 -5.83
CA LEU A 125 0.61 3.84 -7.14
C LEU A 125 -0.79 3.61 -7.70
N ALA A 126 -1.77 3.23 -6.89
CA ALA A 126 -3.18 3.09 -7.31
C ALA A 126 -3.74 4.42 -7.82
N ASP A 127 -3.48 5.52 -7.09
CA ASP A 127 -3.93 6.86 -7.45
C ASP A 127 -3.33 7.35 -8.78
N ARG A 128 -2.08 6.96 -9.08
CA ARG A 128 -1.36 7.38 -10.30
C ARG A 128 -1.56 6.45 -11.50
N SER A 129 -1.73 5.16 -11.26
CA SER A 129 -1.99 4.17 -12.31
C SER A 129 -3.48 4.08 -12.68
N GLY A 130 -4.38 4.57 -11.83
CA GLY A 130 -5.83 4.45 -12.00
C GLY A 130 -6.37 3.04 -11.75
N GLU A 131 -5.52 2.12 -11.27
CA GLU A 131 -5.85 0.71 -11.05
C GLU A 131 -6.14 0.42 -9.58
N ASN A 132 -7.35 -0.04 -9.28
CA ASN A 132 -7.79 -0.30 -7.90
C ASN A 132 -7.12 -1.53 -7.29
N MET A 133 -6.58 -2.45 -8.09
CA MET A 133 -5.90 -3.67 -7.59
C MET A 133 -4.73 -3.35 -6.65
N PHE A 134 -4.01 -2.25 -6.86
CA PHE A 134 -2.93 -1.82 -5.96
C PHE A 134 -3.44 -1.39 -4.59
N ARG A 135 -4.59 -0.71 -4.53
CA ARG A 135 -5.22 -0.30 -3.27
C ARG A 135 -5.66 -1.53 -2.49
N THR A 136 -6.30 -2.48 -3.17
CA THR A 136 -6.76 -3.73 -2.55
C THR A 136 -5.57 -4.55 -2.04
N ALA A 137 -4.52 -4.74 -2.85
CA ALA A 137 -3.30 -5.44 -2.43
C ALA A 137 -2.64 -4.79 -1.20
N GLY A 138 -2.50 -3.45 -1.19
CA GLY A 138 -1.93 -2.73 -0.06
C GLY A 138 -2.77 -2.85 1.23
N THR A 139 -4.10 -2.86 1.12
CA THR A 139 -4.98 -3.08 2.28
C THR A 139 -4.89 -4.51 2.82
N LEU A 140 -4.86 -5.51 1.93
CA LEU A 140 -4.69 -6.91 2.29
C LEU A 140 -3.35 -7.16 2.97
N LEU A 141 -2.28 -6.51 2.51
CA LEU A 141 -0.95 -6.60 3.12
C LEU A 141 -0.94 -6.05 4.56
N TRP A 142 -1.59 -4.91 4.78
CA TRP A 142 -1.66 -4.30 6.12
C TRP A 142 -2.54 -5.09 7.09
N TYR A 143 -3.73 -5.52 6.67
CA TYR A 143 -4.56 -6.41 7.48
C TYR A 143 -3.86 -7.75 7.73
N GLY A 144 -3.25 -8.32 6.69
CA GLY A 144 -2.47 -9.55 6.80
C GLY A 144 -1.34 -9.42 7.82
N ALA A 145 -0.62 -8.30 7.83
CA ALA A 145 0.44 -8.04 8.80
C ALA A 145 -0.09 -8.06 10.25
N ILE A 146 -1.25 -7.45 10.52
CA ILE A 146 -1.90 -7.48 11.85
C ILE A 146 -2.34 -8.89 12.23
N LEU A 147 -2.94 -9.62 11.27
CA LEU A 147 -3.47 -10.97 11.47
C LEU A 147 -2.39 -12.06 11.54
N THR A 148 -1.10 -11.71 11.37
CA THR A 148 0.00 -12.70 11.46
C THR A 148 0.08 -13.38 12.83
N ILE A 149 -0.45 -12.73 13.87
CA ILE A 149 -0.58 -13.29 15.23
C ILE A 149 -1.32 -14.63 15.23
N ILE A 150 -2.35 -14.79 14.39
CA ILE A 150 -3.23 -15.99 14.37
C ILE A 150 -2.84 -16.96 13.24
N ALA A 151 -1.64 -16.83 12.66
CA ALA A 151 -1.18 -17.53 11.45
C ALA A 151 -1.98 -17.25 10.16
N VAL A 152 -3.28 -16.91 10.26
CA VAL A 152 -4.16 -16.52 9.15
C VAL A 152 -3.57 -15.34 8.37
N GLY A 153 -2.89 -14.41 9.05
CA GLY A 153 -2.22 -13.29 8.39
C GLY A 153 -1.17 -13.70 7.37
N LEU A 154 -0.50 -14.84 7.56
CA LEU A 154 0.49 -15.33 6.59
C LEU A 154 -0.17 -15.62 5.23
N ILE A 155 -1.38 -16.20 5.26
CA ILE A 155 -2.18 -16.49 4.06
C ILE A 155 -2.63 -15.18 3.39
N LEU A 156 -3.07 -14.19 4.18
CA LEU A 156 -3.49 -12.89 3.64
C LEU A 156 -2.33 -12.10 3.01
N VAL A 157 -1.16 -12.10 3.64
CA VAL A 157 0.06 -11.50 3.09
C VAL A 157 0.46 -12.23 1.80
N TRP A 158 0.33 -13.55 1.75
CA TRP A 158 0.55 -14.36 0.54
C TRP A 158 -0.38 -13.95 -0.61
N ILE A 159 -1.68 -13.83 -0.35
CA ILE A 159 -2.67 -13.39 -1.34
C ILE A 159 -2.37 -11.95 -1.80
N ALA A 160 -1.91 -11.09 -0.89
CA ALA A 160 -1.54 -9.71 -1.21
C ALA A 160 -0.40 -9.64 -2.25
N PHE A 161 0.63 -10.48 -2.12
CA PHE A 161 1.72 -10.55 -3.10
C PHE A 161 1.25 -11.01 -4.48
N LEU A 162 0.32 -11.97 -4.54
CA LEU A 162 -0.27 -12.42 -5.80
C LEU A 162 -1.07 -11.28 -6.47
N MET A 163 -1.91 -10.59 -5.71
CA MET A 163 -2.66 -9.42 -6.20
C MET A 163 -1.73 -8.30 -6.67
N LEU A 164 -0.61 -8.10 -5.98
CA LEU A 164 0.37 -7.09 -6.35
C LEU A 164 1.04 -7.43 -7.69
N ALA A 165 1.41 -8.69 -7.91
CA ALA A 165 1.96 -9.14 -9.18
C ALA A 165 0.95 -8.95 -10.33
N ILE A 166 -0.31 -9.33 -10.13
CA ILE A 166 -1.38 -9.14 -11.10
C ILE A 166 -1.62 -7.65 -11.37
N ALA A 167 -1.62 -6.79 -10.35
CA ALA A 167 -1.74 -5.35 -10.49
C ALA A 167 -0.61 -4.77 -11.34
N PHE A 168 0.63 -5.19 -11.08
CA PHE A 168 1.78 -4.82 -11.90
C PHE A 168 1.70 -5.32 -13.32
N PHE A 169 1.06 -6.44 -13.65
CA PHE A 169 0.86 -6.84 -15.05
C PHE A 169 -0.33 -6.12 -15.70
N SER A 170 -1.40 -5.89 -14.95
CA SER A 170 -2.66 -5.27 -15.39
C SER A 170 -2.52 -3.77 -15.68
N MET A 171 -1.60 -3.08 -14.99
CA MET A 171 -1.42 -1.64 -15.19
C MET A 171 -1.05 -1.33 -16.64
N LYS A 172 -1.94 -0.67 -17.37
CA LYS A 172 -1.56 0.00 -18.62
C LYS A 172 -0.81 1.26 -18.20
N LEU A 173 0.38 1.49 -18.76
CA LEU A 173 1.12 2.73 -18.50
C LEU A 173 0.28 3.89 -19.05
N ALA A 174 -0.53 4.49 -18.17
CA ALA A 174 -1.35 5.62 -18.53
C ALA A 174 -0.41 6.75 -18.99
N PRO A 175 -0.67 7.38 -20.15
CA PRO A 175 0.17 8.46 -20.64
C PRO A 175 0.28 9.53 -19.55
N THR A 176 1.51 9.95 -19.25
CA THR A 176 1.85 10.92 -18.22
C THR A 176 0.98 12.16 -18.36
N GLN A 177 -0.10 12.24 -17.59
CA GLN A 177 -0.75 13.52 -17.33
C GLN A 177 0.18 14.22 -16.35
N PRO A 178 0.80 15.36 -16.74
CA PRO A 178 1.50 16.21 -15.80
C PRO A 178 0.55 16.47 -14.64
N TYR A 179 0.96 16.15 -13.42
CA TYR A 179 0.21 16.56 -12.24
C TYR A 179 0.21 18.09 -12.24
N SER A 180 -0.86 18.66 -12.75
CA SER A 180 -1.35 20.01 -12.53
C SER A 180 -2.86 19.93 -12.59
N GLN A 181 -3.47 19.09 -11.77
CA GLN A 181 -4.90 19.14 -11.52
C GLN A 181 -5.09 19.13 -10.00
N PRO A 182 -5.02 20.31 -9.35
CA PRO A 182 -5.75 20.53 -8.11
C PRO A 182 -7.20 20.20 -8.42
N TYR A 183 -7.73 19.13 -7.82
CA TYR A 183 -9.14 18.73 -7.78
C TYR A 183 -9.99 19.46 -8.85
N ALA A 184 -9.90 19.04 -10.11
CA ALA A 184 -10.83 19.53 -11.11
C ALA A 184 -12.22 19.13 -10.64
N ALA A 185 -13.05 20.13 -10.39
CA ALA A 185 -14.45 19.95 -10.05
C ALA A 185 -15.09 18.92 -11.01
N PRO A 186 -16.06 18.12 -10.53
CA PRO A 186 -16.79 17.19 -11.39
C PRO A 186 -17.20 17.91 -12.69
N PRO A 187 -17.05 17.24 -13.86
CA PRO A 187 -17.25 17.86 -15.15
C PRO A 187 -18.60 18.58 -15.17
N PRO A 188 -18.65 19.86 -15.60
CA PRO A 188 -19.92 20.57 -15.72
C PRO A 188 -20.84 19.74 -16.59
N ALA A 189 -22.04 19.47 -16.07
CA ALA A 189 -23.08 18.75 -16.77
C ALA A 189 -23.18 19.32 -18.19
N SER A 190 -23.12 18.42 -19.17
CA SER A 190 -23.25 18.76 -20.59
C SER A 190 -24.43 19.71 -20.80
N PRO A 191 -24.34 20.70 -21.70
CA PRO A 191 -25.45 21.58 -21.99
C PRO A 191 -26.57 20.74 -22.61
N VAL A 192 -27.55 20.36 -21.79
CA VAL A 192 -28.79 19.77 -22.26
C VAL A 192 -29.46 20.86 -23.10
N ALA A 193 -29.69 20.54 -24.37
CA ALA A 193 -30.34 21.41 -25.32
C ALA A 193 -31.71 21.83 -24.78
N GLY A 194 -31.94 23.14 -24.70
CA GLY A 194 -33.22 23.73 -24.32
C GLY A 194 -33.23 24.26 -22.89
N THR A 195 -32.70 25.47 -22.68
CA THR A 195 -32.88 26.23 -21.44
C THR A 195 -34.09 27.15 -21.60
N ARG A 196 -35.12 26.99 -20.75
CA ARG A 196 -36.22 27.95 -20.59
C ARG A 196 -35.99 28.76 -19.31
N TYR A 197 -36.42 30.02 -19.28
CA TYR A 197 -36.30 30.84 -18.09
C TYR A 197 -37.50 30.64 -17.15
N CYS A 198 -37.24 30.54 -15.85
CA CYS A 198 -38.30 30.48 -14.86
C CYS A 198 -39.07 31.81 -14.82
N PRO A 199 -40.41 31.84 -15.03
CA PRO A 199 -41.19 33.08 -15.05
C PRO A 199 -41.31 33.75 -13.67
N ASN A 200 -41.00 33.04 -12.58
CA ASN A 200 -41.11 33.56 -11.22
C ASN A 200 -39.80 34.07 -10.62
N CYS A 201 -38.63 33.56 -11.04
CA CYS A 201 -37.33 33.99 -10.49
C CYS A 201 -36.26 34.32 -11.54
N GLY A 202 -36.52 34.07 -12.83
CA GLY A 202 -35.61 34.43 -13.92
C GLY A 202 -34.38 33.54 -14.06
N SER A 203 -34.23 32.45 -13.29
CA SER A 203 -33.10 31.53 -13.49
C SER A 203 -33.28 30.64 -14.73
N PRO A 204 -32.19 30.29 -15.43
CA PRO A 204 -32.24 29.32 -16.52
C PRO A 204 -32.54 27.93 -15.95
N VAL A 205 -33.51 27.25 -16.57
CA VAL A 205 -33.94 25.91 -16.16
C VAL A 205 -34.03 25.02 -17.39
N ASP A 206 -33.83 23.72 -17.20
CA ASP A 206 -34.01 22.71 -18.25
C ASP A 206 -35.44 22.74 -18.81
N ALA A 207 -35.60 22.58 -20.13
CA ALA A 207 -36.89 22.64 -20.81
C ALA A 207 -37.91 21.62 -20.28
N ASN A 208 -37.45 20.48 -19.75
CA ASN A 208 -38.30 19.41 -19.23
C ASN A 208 -38.46 19.44 -17.70
N ALA A 209 -37.93 20.46 -17.00
CA ALA A 209 -38.05 20.55 -15.55
C ALA A 209 -39.49 20.89 -15.12
N THR A 210 -40.09 20.07 -14.25
CA THR A 210 -41.42 20.31 -13.66
C THR A 210 -41.38 21.29 -12.48
N PHE A 211 -40.22 21.49 -11.86
CA PHE A 211 -40.00 22.39 -10.72
C PHE A 211 -38.70 23.17 -10.90
N CYS A 212 -38.68 24.43 -10.47
CA CYS A 212 -37.48 25.27 -10.55
C CYS A 212 -36.52 24.99 -9.38
N PRO A 213 -35.24 24.65 -9.63
CA PRO A 213 -34.25 24.38 -8.57
C PRO A 213 -33.82 25.63 -7.81
N SER A 214 -34.01 26.83 -8.37
CA SER A 214 -33.63 28.09 -7.71
C SER A 214 -34.70 28.66 -6.79
N CYS A 215 -35.99 28.48 -7.10
CA CYS A 215 -37.10 29.07 -6.32
C CYS A 215 -38.14 28.06 -5.81
N GLY A 216 -38.04 26.78 -6.18
CA GLY A 216 -38.91 25.70 -5.69
C GLY A 216 -40.33 25.68 -6.25
N LYS A 217 -40.74 26.65 -7.09
CA LYS A 217 -42.09 26.69 -7.67
C LYS A 217 -42.23 25.74 -8.87
N PRO A 218 -43.42 25.16 -9.09
CA PRO A 218 -43.70 24.36 -10.27
C PRO A 218 -43.60 25.21 -11.53
N LEU A 219 -43.08 24.62 -12.60
CA LEU A 219 -42.99 25.22 -13.93
C LEU A 219 -44.17 24.74 -14.78
N PRO A 220 -44.78 25.62 -15.58
CA PRO A 220 -45.82 25.20 -16.52
C PRO A 220 -45.20 24.26 -17.57
N PRO A 221 -45.92 23.19 -17.98
CA PRO A 221 -45.46 22.31 -19.06
C PRO A 221 -45.17 23.12 -20.34
N PRO A 222 -44.28 22.62 -21.22
CA PRO A 222 -43.94 23.31 -22.47
C PRO A 222 -45.17 23.56 -23.36
#